data_AF-A0A922MKW1-F1
#
_entry.id   AF-A0A922MKW1-F1
#
_cell.length_a   1.000
_cell.length_b   1.000
_cell.length_c   1.000
_cell.angle_alpha   90.00
_cell.angle_beta   90.00
_cell.angle_gamma   90.00
#
_symmetry.space_group_name_H-M   'P 1'
#
loop_
_entity.id
_entity.type
_entity.pdbx_description
1 polymer ?
#
loop_
_entity_poly.entity_id
_entity_poly.type
_entity_poly.pdbx_seq_one_letter_code
_entity_poly.pdbx_strand_id
1 'polypeptide(L)'
;MNKKKDETINKLKAKVACYKKRLQRLRKREKHTPNSKVEEVMNSPCARETVKKKLLFAEVLHQQLKKYGILQNEKNIKPLRKIGKVQLIDDKRKAKEGYEIMKRKIINFLEDDSNTRSCAGKGDYVTKKGDRRQKRVLLDTLKNLRS
;
A
#
# COMPACT_ATOMS: atom_id res chain seq x y z
N MET A 1 3.68 -57.55 23.47
CA MET A 1 2.98 -56.87 24.59
C MET A 1 3.58 -55.52 24.99
N ASN A 2 4.88 -55.27 24.75
CA ASN A 2 5.55 -54.01 25.15
C ASN A 2 5.33 -52.82 24.19
N LYS A 3 5.23 -53.04 22.87
CA LYS A 3 5.10 -51.96 21.87
C LYS A 3 3.91 -51.01 22.11
N LYS A 4 2.73 -51.55 22.42
CA LYS A 4 1.55 -50.74 22.78
C LYS A 4 1.76 -49.93 24.07
N LYS A 5 2.45 -50.53 25.06
CA LYS A 5 2.80 -49.86 26.32
C LYS A 5 3.79 -48.72 26.07
N ASP A 6 4.81 -48.95 25.24
CA ASP A 6 5.82 -47.95 24.89
C ASP A 6 5.23 -46.76 24.11
N GLU A 7 4.31 -47.03 23.19
CA GLU A 7 3.56 -45.98 22.47
C GLU A 7 2.69 -45.14 23.42
N THR A 8 1.99 -45.77 24.37
CA THR A 8 1.23 -45.03 25.39
C THR A 8 2.13 -44.20 26.30
N ILE A 9 3.28 -44.74 26.71
CA ILE A 9 4.26 -44.02 27.53
C ILE A 9 4.80 -42.81 26.77
N ASN A 10 5.13 -42.95 25.48
CA ASN A 10 5.60 -41.83 24.66
C ASN A 10 4.52 -40.76 24.46
N LYS A 11 3.27 -41.15 24.22
CA LYS A 11 2.13 -40.20 24.14
C LYS A 11 1.95 -39.43 25.45
N LEU A 12 2.04 -40.11 26.59
CA LEU A 12 1.91 -39.47 27.90
C LEU A 12 3.09 -38.55 28.19
N LYS A 13 4.33 -38.96 27.90
CA LYS A 13 5.53 -38.11 28.00
C LYS A 13 5.41 -36.84 27.15
N ALA A 14 4.90 -36.96 25.93
CA ALA A 14 4.65 -35.81 25.05
C ALA A 14 3.59 -34.86 25.63
N LYS A 15 2.48 -35.40 26.17
CA LYS A 15 1.45 -34.60 26.85
C LYS A 15 2.02 -33.87 28.07
N VAL A 16 2.79 -34.55 28.91
CA VAL A 16 3.45 -33.96 30.08
C VAL A 16 4.41 -32.84 29.67
N ALA A 17 5.23 -33.05 28.63
CA ALA A 17 6.12 -32.02 28.11
C ALA A 17 5.35 -30.79 27.59
N CYS A 18 4.23 -31.02 26.91
CA CYS A 18 3.35 -29.96 26.42
C CYS A 18 2.75 -29.14 27.57
N TYR A 19 2.22 -29.82 28.60
CA TYR A 19 1.67 -29.16 29.78
C TYR A 19 2.74 -28.42 30.59
N LYS A 20 3.95 -28.96 30.76
CA LYS A 20 5.07 -28.26 31.38
C LYS A 20 5.42 -26.96 30.65
N LYS A 21 5.50 -26.98 29.31
CA LYS A 21 5.72 -25.76 28.50
C LYS A 21 4.57 -24.77 28.62
N ARG A 22 3.31 -25.23 28.64
CA ARG A 22 2.14 -24.36 28.85
C ARG A 22 2.18 -23.69 30.21
N LEU A 23 2.53 -24.43 31.25
CA LEU A 23 2.62 -23.95 32.63
C LEU A 23 3.80 -22.98 32.81
N GLN A 24 4.93 -23.23 32.15
CA GLN A 24 6.06 -22.28 32.07
C GLN A 24 5.66 -20.94 31.42
N ARG A 25 4.86 -20.98 30.33
CA ARG A 25 4.35 -19.78 29.67
C ARG A 25 3.34 -19.00 30.52
N LEU A 26 2.57 -19.69 31.36
CA LEU A 26 1.61 -19.10 32.30
C LEU A 26 2.31 -18.52 33.53
N ARG A 27 3.40 -19.15 34.01
CA ARG A 27 4.22 -18.65 35.12
C ARG A 27 5.02 -17.40 34.75
N LYS A 28 5.39 -17.20 33.48
CA LYS A 28 5.93 -15.92 32.99
C LYS A 28 4.81 -14.88 32.98
N ARG A 29 4.61 -14.21 34.12
CA ARG A 29 3.55 -13.21 34.36
C ARG A 29 3.79 -11.89 33.65
N GLU A 30 5.04 -11.53 33.35
CA GLU A 30 5.34 -10.28 32.65
C GLU A 30 5.54 -10.55 31.15
N LYS A 31 4.45 -10.40 30.40
CA LYS A 31 4.56 -10.13 28.98
C LYS A 31 4.30 -8.64 28.81
N HIS A 32 5.37 -7.84 28.78
CA HIS A 32 5.30 -6.52 28.18
C HIS A 32 5.02 -6.70 26.69
N THR A 33 3.75 -6.89 26.36
CA THR A 33 3.28 -6.82 24.99
C THR A 33 3.32 -5.37 24.55
N PRO A 34 3.44 -5.11 23.23
CA PRO A 34 3.34 -3.74 22.72
C PRO A 34 2.09 -3.01 23.25
N ASN A 35 0.95 -3.70 23.34
CA ASN A 35 -0.30 -3.11 23.85
C ASN A 35 -0.24 -2.80 25.36
N SER A 36 0.34 -3.70 26.17
CA SER A 36 0.55 -3.43 27.60
C SER A 36 1.47 -2.22 27.82
N LYS A 37 2.53 -2.07 27.02
CA LYS A 37 3.39 -0.88 27.08
C LYS A 37 2.67 0.40 26.66
N VAL A 38 1.80 0.31 25.65
CA VAL A 38 0.98 1.45 25.22
C VAL A 38 0.04 1.88 26.34
N GLU A 39 -0.65 0.94 27.00
CA GLU A 39 -1.51 1.26 28.14
C GLU A 39 -0.73 1.88 29.30
N GLU A 40 0.44 1.33 29.64
CA GLU A 40 1.34 1.90 30.65
C GLU A 40 1.72 3.35 30.31
N VAL A 41 2.07 3.64 29.05
CA VAL A 41 2.44 4.98 28.58
C VAL A 41 1.25 5.94 28.60
N MET A 42 0.06 5.49 28.23
CA MET A 42 -1.15 6.34 28.25
C MET A 42 -1.55 6.71 29.68
N ASN A 43 -1.46 5.74 30.60
CA ASN A 43 -1.84 5.89 32.01
C ASN A 43 -0.75 6.56 32.86
N SER A 44 0.50 6.59 32.41
CA SER A 44 1.59 7.26 33.15
C SER A 44 1.44 8.79 33.10
N PRO A 45 1.42 9.50 34.24
CA PRO A 45 1.37 10.96 34.27
C PRO A 45 2.67 11.61 33.80
N CYS A 46 3.81 10.89 33.87
CA CYS A 46 5.12 11.37 33.46
C CYS A 46 5.42 11.16 31.96
N ALA A 47 4.55 10.46 31.24
CA ALA A 47 4.76 10.22 29.81
C ALA A 47 4.56 11.51 28.99
N ARG A 48 5.48 11.76 28.06
CA ARG A 48 5.48 12.97 27.23
C ARG A 48 4.21 13.04 26.39
N GLU A 49 3.51 14.17 26.45
CA GLU A 49 2.24 14.41 25.76
C GLU A 49 2.28 14.11 24.26
N THR A 50 3.41 14.40 23.61
CA THR A 50 3.63 14.13 22.18
C THR A 50 3.61 12.64 21.85
N VAL A 51 4.04 11.78 22.76
CA VAL A 51 4.03 10.32 22.58
C VAL A 51 2.60 9.80 22.70
N LYS A 52 1.84 10.26 23.70
CA LYS A 52 0.42 9.90 23.87
C LYS A 52 -0.41 10.28 22.64
N LYS A 53 -0.24 11.50 22.13
CA LYS A 53 -0.91 11.96 20.91
C LYS A 53 -0.60 11.09 19.69
N LYS A 54 0.65 10.69 19.51
CA LYS A 54 1.05 9.81 18.40
C LYS A 54 0.43 8.41 18.52
N LEU A 55 0.38 7.85 19.72
CA LEU A 55 -0.22 6.54 19.97
C LEU A 55 -1.72 6.57 19.69
N LEU A 56 -2.43 7.58 20.20
CA LEU A 56 -3.86 7.77 19.94
C LEU A 56 -4.14 7.96 18.45
N PHE A 57 -3.36 8.80 17.77
CA PHE A 57 -3.51 9.04 16.34
C PHE A 57 -3.30 7.77 15.51
N ALA A 58 -2.29 6.97 15.85
CA ALA A 58 -2.03 5.69 15.18
C ALA A 58 -3.20 4.70 15.37
N GLU A 59 -3.80 4.66 16.56
CA GLU A 59 -4.95 3.81 16.83
C GLU A 59 -6.19 4.24 16.03
N VAL A 60 -6.51 5.54 16.04
CA VAL A 60 -7.65 6.10 15.29
C VAL A 60 -7.48 5.83 13.78
N LEU A 61 -6.28 6.07 13.24
CA LEU A 61 -5.99 5.75 11.85
C LEU A 61 -6.19 4.26 11.56
N HIS A 62 -5.68 3.37 12.41
CA HIS A 62 -5.86 1.94 12.21
C HIS A 62 -7.33 1.52 12.19
N GLN A 63 -8.15 2.08 13.09
CA GLN A 63 -9.60 1.83 13.12
C GLN A 63 -10.30 2.33 11.84
N GLN A 64 -9.95 3.53 11.37
CA GLN A 64 -10.51 4.09 10.13
C GLN A 64 -10.14 3.24 8.92
N LEU A 65 -8.86 2.90 8.76
CA LEU A 65 -8.37 2.07 7.66
C LEU A 65 -9.02 0.68 7.66
N LYS A 66 -9.25 0.10 8.85
CA LYS A 66 -9.98 -1.15 9.01
C LYS A 66 -11.45 -1.02 8.61
N LYS A 67 -12.13 0.06 9.01
CA LYS A 67 -13.54 0.34 8.67
C LYS A 67 -13.76 0.43 7.16
N TYR A 68 -12.85 1.10 6.44
CA TYR A 68 -12.94 1.24 4.99
C TYR A 68 -12.40 0.02 4.21
N GLY A 69 -12.04 -1.07 4.89
CA GLY A 69 -11.59 -2.30 4.23
C GLY A 69 -10.24 -2.18 3.52
N ILE A 70 -9.51 -1.08 3.69
CA ILE A 70 -8.19 -0.85 3.07
C ILE A 70 -7.19 -1.91 3.55
N LEU A 71 -7.39 -2.43 4.77
CA LEU A 71 -6.51 -3.40 5.41
C LEU A 71 -6.89 -4.87 5.14
N GLN A 72 -7.90 -5.16 4.30
CA GLN A 72 -8.38 -6.53 4.09
C GLN A 72 -7.29 -7.48 3.55
N ASN A 73 -6.32 -6.95 2.80
CA ASN A 73 -5.23 -7.71 2.21
C ASN A 73 -3.93 -7.69 3.04
N GLU A 74 -3.92 -7.08 4.23
CA GLU A 74 -2.69 -6.99 5.07
C GLU A 74 -2.09 -8.36 5.39
N LYS A 75 -2.94 -9.37 5.58
CA LYS A 75 -2.50 -10.75 5.87
C LYS A 75 -1.76 -11.39 4.70
N ASN A 76 -2.00 -10.91 3.47
CA ASN A 76 -1.36 -11.40 2.25
C ASN A 76 -0.05 -10.66 1.94
N ILE A 77 0.25 -9.57 2.65
CA ILE A 77 1.50 -8.83 2.49
C ILE A 77 2.63 -9.65 3.10
N LYS A 78 3.56 -10.10 2.27
CA LYS A 78 4.76 -10.80 2.74
C LYS A 78 5.58 -9.82 3.60
N PRO A 79 6.05 -10.23 4.80
CA PRO A 79 6.91 -9.37 5.60
C PRO A 79 8.18 -9.05 4.82
N LEU A 80 8.65 -7.79 4.87
CA LEU A 80 9.79 -7.29 4.07
C LEU A 80 11.03 -8.21 4.10
N ARG A 81 11.30 -8.84 5.25
CA ARG A 81 12.44 -9.76 5.43
C ARG A 81 12.35 -11.04 4.59
N LYS A 82 11.16 -11.40 4.12
CA LYS A 82 10.90 -12.56 3.25
C LYS A 82 10.83 -12.18 1.77
N ILE A 83 10.84 -10.89 1.43
CA ILE A 83 10.83 -10.43 0.06
C ILE A 83 12.29 -10.36 -0.42
N GLY A 84 12.61 -11.09 -1.48
CA GLY A 84 13.95 -11.05 -2.06
C GLY A 84 14.27 -9.66 -2.61
N LYS A 85 15.52 -9.20 -2.52
CA LYS A 85 15.96 -7.91 -3.10
C LYS A 85 15.59 -7.79 -4.58
N VAL A 86 15.66 -8.89 -5.33
CA VAL A 86 15.29 -8.97 -6.75
C VAL A 86 13.79 -8.69 -6.95
N GLN A 87 12.92 -9.29 -6.14
CA GLN A 87 11.47 -9.05 -6.21
C GLN A 87 11.11 -7.59 -5.96
N LEU A 88 11.77 -6.94 -4.99
CA LEU A 88 11.56 -5.50 -4.70
C LEU A 88 11.97 -4.59 -5.87
N ILE A 89 13.02 -4.95 -6.60
CA ILE A 89 13.47 -4.20 -7.78
C ILE A 89 12.46 -4.36 -8.91
N ASP A 90 11.96 -5.59 -9.13
CA ASP A 90 10.98 -5.88 -10.18
C ASP A 90 9.63 -5.19 -9.90
N ASP A 91 9.18 -5.17 -8.65
CA ASP A 91 7.96 -4.46 -8.26
C ASP A 91 8.08 -2.95 -8.51
N LYS A 92 9.24 -2.35 -8.18
CA LYS A 92 9.52 -0.94 -8.48
C LYS A 92 9.55 -0.66 -9.99
N ARG A 93 10.11 -1.57 -10.79
CA ARG A 93 10.13 -1.45 -12.25
C ARG A 93 8.72 -1.49 -12.83
N LYS A 94 7.89 -2.44 -12.41
CA LYS A 94 6.48 -2.55 -12.84
C LYS A 94 5.66 -1.32 -12.48
N ALA A 95 5.83 -0.78 -11.27
CA ALA A 95 5.16 0.45 -10.86
C ALA A 95 5.55 1.65 -11.75
N LYS A 96 6.84 1.76 -12.08
CA LYS A 96 7.34 2.81 -12.99
C LYS A 96 6.78 2.64 -14.41
N GLU A 97 6.72 1.42 -14.91
CA GLU A 97 6.14 1.11 -16.22
C GLU A 97 4.65 1.49 -16.30
N GLY A 98 3.86 1.16 -15.27
CA GLY A 98 2.45 1.57 -15.20
C GLY A 98 2.27 3.10 -15.24
N TYR A 99 3.14 3.83 -14.53
CA TYR A 99 3.15 5.30 -14.56
C TYR A 99 3.48 5.85 -15.95
N GLU A 100 4.51 5.32 -16.63
CA GLU A 100 4.89 5.76 -17.97
C GLU A 100 3.80 5.47 -19.02
N ILE A 101 3.13 4.32 -18.91
CA ILE A 101 1.99 3.99 -19.78
C ILE A 101 0.87 5.01 -19.58
N MET A 102 0.51 5.32 -18.33
CA MET A 102 -0.52 6.31 -18.02
C MET A 102 -0.15 7.70 -18.52
N LYS A 103 1.09 8.12 -18.28
CA LYS A 103 1.64 9.39 -18.76
C LYS A 103 1.53 9.49 -20.29
N ARG A 104 1.91 8.43 -21.02
CA ARG A 104 1.81 8.39 -22.48
C ARG A 104 0.36 8.46 -22.96
N LYS A 105 -0.58 7.78 -22.28
CA LYS A 105 -2.01 7.89 -22.60
C LYS A 105 -2.52 9.32 -22.43
N ILE A 106 -2.12 10.01 -21.36
CA ILE A 106 -2.51 11.41 -21.11
C ILE A 106 -1.93 12.32 -22.20
N ILE A 107 -0.64 12.16 -22.52
CA ILE A 107 0.01 12.92 -23.59
C ILE A 107 -0.73 12.70 -24.92
N ASN A 108 -0.93 11.45 -25.31
CA ASN A 108 -1.64 11.12 -26.55
C ASN A 108 -3.04 11.69 -26.58
N PHE A 109 -3.78 11.68 -25.46
CA PHE A 109 -5.11 12.26 -25.38
C PHE A 109 -5.09 13.79 -25.53
N LEU A 110 -4.12 14.48 -24.92
CA LEU A 110 -4.01 15.94 -24.99
C LEU A 110 -3.44 16.42 -26.34
N GLU A 111 -2.63 15.58 -26.99
CA GLU A 111 -2.02 15.85 -28.30
C GLU A 111 -2.87 15.32 -29.47
N ASP A 112 -3.93 14.56 -29.19
CA ASP A 112 -4.88 14.11 -30.21
C ASP A 112 -5.62 15.32 -30.79
N ASP A 113 -5.16 15.73 -31.95
CA ASP A 113 -5.72 16.83 -32.73
C ASP A 113 -6.29 16.31 -34.06
N SER A 114 -6.96 15.16 -33.99
CA SER A 114 -7.67 14.53 -35.13
C SER A 114 -8.76 15.43 -35.72
N ASN A 115 -9.30 16.36 -34.94
CA ASN A 115 -10.37 17.27 -35.36
C ASN A 115 -9.86 18.54 -36.03
N THR A 116 -8.55 18.75 -36.19
CA THR A 116 -8.04 19.90 -36.94
C THR A 116 -7.00 19.51 -37.99
N ARG A 117 -6.85 20.36 -39.00
CA ARG A 117 -5.87 20.20 -40.08
C ARG A 117 -5.06 21.47 -40.27
N SER A 118 -3.74 21.34 -40.38
CA SER A 118 -2.86 22.47 -40.71
C SER A 118 -3.12 23.00 -42.11
N CYS A 119 -3.17 24.32 -42.27
CA CYS A 119 -3.23 24.95 -43.59
C CYS A 119 -1.89 24.78 -44.32
N ALA A 120 -1.92 24.56 -45.64
CA ALA A 120 -0.71 24.29 -46.44
C ALA A 120 0.07 25.56 -46.86
N GLY A 121 -0.50 26.76 -46.67
CA GLY A 121 0.09 28.01 -47.14
C GLY A 121 1.33 28.44 -46.34
N LYS A 122 2.38 28.87 -47.06
CA LYS A 122 3.61 29.47 -46.48
C LYS A 122 3.35 30.77 -45.71
N GLY A 123 2.20 31.42 -45.93
CA GLY A 123 1.76 32.63 -45.22
C GLY A 123 0.75 32.38 -44.10
N ASP A 124 0.32 31.13 -43.89
CA ASP A 124 -0.78 30.81 -42.99
C ASP A 124 -0.31 30.57 -41.56
N TYR A 125 0.08 31.67 -40.90
CA TYR A 125 0.46 31.68 -39.49
C TYR A 125 -0.39 32.68 -38.70
N VAL A 126 -0.53 32.43 -37.40
CA VAL A 126 -1.09 33.36 -36.42
C VAL A 126 -0.01 33.66 -35.40
N THR A 127 0.22 34.94 -35.13
CA THR A 127 1.16 35.39 -34.10
C THR A 127 0.37 36.07 -32.99
N LYS A 128 0.55 35.63 -31.73
CA LYS A 128 -0.08 36.27 -30.57
C LYS A 128 0.91 36.26 -29.39
N LYS A 129 1.15 37.43 -28.78
CA LYS A 129 2.09 37.61 -27.66
C LYS A 129 3.51 37.05 -27.94
N GLY A 130 4.00 37.20 -29.17
CA GLY A 130 5.33 36.73 -29.57
C GLY A 130 5.39 35.27 -30.06
N ASP A 131 4.36 34.47 -29.81
CA ASP A 131 4.30 33.08 -30.29
C ASP A 131 3.67 33.01 -31.68
N ARG A 132 4.40 32.48 -32.66
CA ARG A 132 3.94 32.23 -34.04
C ARG A 132 3.60 30.75 -34.23
N ARG A 133 2.36 30.44 -34.64
CA ARG A 133 1.87 29.08 -34.90
C ARG A 133 1.20 28.98 -36.27
N GLN A 134 1.27 27.81 -36.92
CA GLN A 134 0.57 27.55 -38.20
C GLN A 134 -0.95 27.64 -37.99
N LYS A 135 -1.68 28.28 -38.91
CA LYS A 135 -3.15 28.26 -38.91
C LYS A 135 -3.64 26.82 -39.10
N ARG A 136 -4.70 26.47 -38.39
CA ARG A 136 -5.39 25.18 -38.52
C ARG A 136 -6.87 25.43 -38.80
N VAL A 137 -7.47 24.56 -39.60
CA VAL A 137 -8.92 24.50 -39.83
C VAL A 137 -9.51 23.38 -38.98
N LEU A 138 -10.65 23.66 -38.36
CA LEU A 138 -11.43 22.67 -37.66
C LEU A 138 -12.17 21.80 -38.69
N LEU A 139 -12.04 20.48 -38.58
CA LEU A 139 -12.65 19.50 -39.47
C LEU A 139 -14.05 19.07 -39.00
N ASP A 140 -14.39 19.32 -37.74
CA ASP A 140 -15.68 18.96 -37.14
C ASP A 140 -16.56 20.19 -36.87
N THR A 141 -17.83 19.97 -36.57
CA THR A 141 -18.79 21.03 -36.22
C THR A 141 -18.71 21.39 -34.73
N LEU A 142 -18.97 22.65 -34.39
CA LEU A 142 -19.00 23.13 -33.01
C LEU A 142 -19.99 22.38 -32.11
N LYS A 143 -21.01 21.73 -32.70
CA LYS A 143 -22.00 20.93 -31.98
C LYS A 143 -21.42 19.61 -31.46
N ASN A 144 -20.51 18.98 -32.23
CA ASN A 144 -19.91 17.70 -31.89
C ASN A 144 -18.77 17.84 -30.87
N LEU A 145 -18.14 19.02 -30.82
CA LEU A 145 -17.07 19.35 -29.85
C LEU A 145 -17.54 19.60 -28.41
N ARG A 146 -18.86 19.68 -28.18
CA ARG A 146 -19.46 19.99 -26.87
C ARG A 146 -20.07 18.77 -26.16
N SER A 147 -19.66 17.56 -26.53
CA SER A 147 -20.10 16.34 -25.85
C SER A 147 -19.61 16.26 -24.40
#